data_AF-A0A7S0DQK4-F1
#
_entry.id   AF-A0A7S0DQK4-F1
#
_cell.length_a   1.000
_cell.length_b   1.000
_cell.length_c   1.000
_cell.angle_alpha   90.00
_cell.angle_beta   90.00
_cell.angle_gamma   90.00
#
_symmetry.space_group_name_H-M   'P 1'
#
loop_
_entity.id
_entity.type
_entity.pdbx_description
1 polymer ?
#
loop_
_entity_poly.entity_id
_entity_poly.type
_entity_poly.pdbx_seq_one_letter_code
_entity_poly.pdbx_strand_id
1 'polypeptide(L)'
;KKLFFSARVTRMALWVLASLLSTPFPRLSRPHPEPLRRLGSFHSIGPYLRKRKFKFRLRATTDEAQELLKRFDREQILSSAKAEGLAKGKASNEFSANWTDNTGLWNSIERLTGEATSLVFGICAGSAEEGLEELKGLVGTLAVKRGRLHGMDTDGVPRDMREFGPVFIRYVSASGDAYLSGYDGTYRGIYFTPTLPDGEFRQYGVLPLGLWKEANRTTSSLSPLEASVRIHLDKIRKEAEALGLSLELTSAMEDGGVEIRCSGDKSTVRSLAVRRWLEANIMQVSGVQYVSVIT
;
A
#
# COMPACT_ATOMS: atom_id res chain seq x y z
N LYS A 1 -51.48 6.35 -14.56
CA LYS A 1 -50.61 6.01 -15.71
C LYS A 1 -49.23 5.62 -15.15
N LYS A 2 -48.89 4.33 -15.30
CA LYS A 2 -47.57 3.68 -15.23
C LYS A 2 -46.74 3.78 -13.92
N LEU A 3 -46.92 2.76 -13.06
CA LEU A 3 -45.79 2.01 -12.48
C LEU A 3 -45.03 1.30 -13.61
N PHE A 4 -43.69 1.20 -13.56
CA PHE A 4 -42.85 0.06 -14.00
C PHE A 4 -41.36 0.43 -13.90
N PHE A 5 -40.50 -0.58 -13.65
CA PHE A 5 -39.04 -0.58 -13.39
C PHE A 5 -38.67 -0.31 -11.92
N SER A 6 -37.98 -1.19 -11.17
CA SER A 6 -36.97 -2.18 -11.54
C SER A 6 -36.97 -3.35 -10.54
N ALA A 7 -37.35 -4.55 -11.00
CA ALA A 7 -37.28 -5.80 -10.25
C ALA A 7 -36.55 -6.89 -11.06
N ARG A 8 -35.54 -6.50 -11.85
CA ARG A 8 -34.83 -7.40 -12.79
C ARG A 8 -33.37 -7.71 -12.47
N VAL A 9 -32.80 -7.14 -11.41
CA VAL A 9 -31.36 -7.37 -11.09
C VAL A 9 -31.16 -8.53 -10.10
N THR A 10 -32.18 -8.94 -9.34
CA THR A 10 -32.03 -9.95 -8.27
C THR A 10 -32.26 -11.40 -8.71
N ARG A 11 -32.59 -11.67 -9.99
CA ARG A 11 -32.85 -13.04 -10.50
C ARG A 11 -31.72 -13.65 -11.35
N MET A 12 -30.69 -12.90 -11.74
CA MET A 12 -29.54 -13.47 -12.47
C MET A 12 -28.46 -14.09 -11.56
N ALA A 13 -28.35 -13.65 -10.30
CA ALA A 13 -27.35 -14.19 -9.38
C ALA A 13 -27.67 -15.59 -8.83
N LEU A 14 -28.94 -16.01 -8.85
CA LEU A 14 -29.35 -17.34 -8.35
C LEU A 14 -29.26 -18.45 -9.41
N TRP A 15 -29.14 -18.13 -10.70
CA TRP A 15 -29.11 -19.15 -11.76
C TRP A 15 -27.70 -19.70 -12.03
N VAL A 16 -26.66 -18.89 -11.80
CA VAL A 16 -25.25 -19.29 -11.98
C VAL A 16 -24.77 -20.27 -10.89
N LEU A 17 -25.37 -20.24 -9.70
CA LEU A 17 -25.06 -21.17 -8.60
C LEU A 17 -25.76 -22.54 -8.73
N ALA A 18 -26.80 -22.66 -9.56
CA ALA A 18 -27.55 -23.91 -9.74
C ALA A 18 -26.98 -24.81 -10.85
N SER A 19 -26.18 -24.27 -11.79
CA SER A 19 -25.64 -25.02 -12.93
C SER A 19 -24.30 -25.73 -12.67
N LEU A 20 -23.73 -25.62 -11.46
CA LEU A 20 -22.47 -26.28 -11.07
C LEU A 20 -22.66 -27.61 -10.30
N LEU A 21 -23.90 -28.06 -10.10
CA LEU A 21 -24.22 -29.29 -9.34
C LEU A 21 -24.72 -30.46 -10.20
N SER A 22 -24.51 -30.46 -11.51
CA SER A 22 -25.12 -31.46 -12.41
C SER A 22 -24.18 -32.06 -13.46
N THR A 23 -22.99 -32.51 -13.05
CA THR A 23 -22.16 -33.38 -13.91
C THR A 23 -21.87 -34.71 -13.21
N PRO A 24 -22.18 -35.86 -13.82
CA PRO A 24 -21.93 -37.17 -13.23
C PRO A 24 -20.42 -37.52 -13.31
N PHE A 25 -19.83 -37.89 -12.18
CA PHE A 25 -18.47 -38.43 -12.11
C PHE A 25 -18.41 -39.82 -12.75
N PRO A 26 -17.41 -40.12 -13.60
CA PRO A 26 -17.14 -41.48 -14.02
C PRO A 26 -16.56 -42.29 -12.85
N ARG A 27 -17.12 -43.49 -12.63
CA ARG A 27 -16.61 -44.48 -11.67
C ARG A 27 -15.20 -44.90 -12.06
N LEU A 28 -14.21 -44.52 -11.26
CA LEU A 28 -12.87 -45.10 -11.31
C LEU A 28 -12.82 -46.36 -10.45
N SER A 29 -12.46 -47.46 -11.09
CA SER A 29 -12.24 -48.79 -10.53
C SER A 29 -11.13 -48.76 -9.48
N ARG A 30 -11.38 -49.37 -8.32
CA ARG A 30 -10.39 -49.61 -7.26
C ARG A 30 -9.34 -50.61 -7.76
N PRO A 31 -8.03 -50.37 -7.56
CA PRO A 31 -7.07 -51.45 -7.45
C PRO A 31 -6.89 -51.90 -5.99
N HIS A 32 -6.60 -53.18 -5.88
CA HIS A 32 -6.40 -54.02 -4.71
C HIS A 32 -5.22 -53.54 -3.82
N PRO A 33 -5.24 -53.77 -2.49
CA PRO A 33 -4.09 -53.51 -1.65
C PRO A 33 -3.09 -54.68 -1.72
N GLU A 34 -1.80 -54.36 -1.80
CA GLU A 34 -0.70 -55.26 -1.46
C GLU A 34 0.17 -54.61 -0.36
N PRO A 35 0.81 -55.41 0.51
CA PRO A 35 1.31 -54.94 1.79
C PRO A 35 2.83 -54.72 1.84
N LEU A 36 3.19 -53.72 2.66
CA LEU A 36 4.40 -53.57 3.48
C LEU A 36 5.78 -53.55 2.80
N ARG A 37 6.52 -52.46 3.09
CA ARG A 37 7.89 -52.57 3.62
C ARG A 37 8.27 -51.34 4.44
N ARG A 38 8.67 -51.62 5.69
CA ARG A 38 9.39 -50.71 6.60
C ARG A 38 10.73 -50.33 5.98
N LEU A 39 11.16 -49.08 6.15
CA LEU A 39 12.49 -48.69 6.66
C LEU A 39 12.63 -47.15 6.62
N GLY A 40 13.23 -46.59 7.67
CA GLY A 40 13.74 -45.22 7.66
C GLY A 40 13.27 -44.36 8.83
N SER A 41 13.88 -44.55 10.00
CA SER A 41 13.83 -43.59 11.10
C SER A 41 14.43 -42.24 10.66
N PHE A 42 13.61 -41.19 10.61
CA PHE A 42 14.11 -39.83 10.61
C PHE A 42 14.11 -39.29 12.04
N HIS A 43 15.32 -38.92 12.47
CA HIS A 43 15.60 -38.28 13.73
C HIS A 43 14.86 -36.93 13.82
N SER A 44 14.09 -36.77 14.89
CA SER A 44 14.05 -35.59 15.76
C SER A 44 14.78 -34.34 15.22
N ILE A 45 14.03 -33.41 14.63
CA ILE A 45 14.38 -31.99 14.60
C ILE A 45 13.39 -31.30 15.54
N GLY A 46 13.89 -30.94 16.74
CA GLY A 46 13.14 -30.23 17.76
C GLY A 46 12.83 -28.77 17.39
N PRO A 47 11.94 -28.11 18.15
CA PRO A 47 11.31 -26.87 17.75
C PRO A 47 12.17 -25.65 18.12
N TYR A 48 12.64 -24.90 17.13
CA TYR A 48 13.21 -23.56 17.31
C TYR A 48 12.33 -22.49 16.63
N LEU A 49 11.05 -22.43 17.00
CA LEU A 49 10.22 -21.26 16.70
C LEU A 49 10.44 -20.20 17.79
N ARG A 50 11.52 -19.42 17.63
CA ARG A 50 11.64 -18.11 18.29
C ARG A 50 10.45 -17.27 17.85
N LYS A 51 9.51 -17.03 18.77
CA LYS A 51 8.41 -16.08 18.60
C LYS A 51 8.98 -14.67 18.38
N ARG A 52 9.34 -14.32 17.15
CA ARG A 52 9.49 -12.92 16.75
C ARG A 52 8.08 -12.32 16.81
N LYS A 53 7.84 -11.48 17.83
CA LYS A 53 6.65 -10.63 17.87
C LYS A 53 6.77 -9.61 16.74
N PHE A 54 6.41 -10.01 15.53
CA PHE A 54 6.11 -9.05 14.47
C PHE A 54 4.83 -8.34 14.90
N LYS A 55 4.96 -7.10 15.39
CA LYS A 55 3.84 -6.17 15.50
C LYS A 55 3.40 -5.85 14.07
N PHE A 56 2.46 -6.63 13.56
CA PHE A 56 1.77 -6.30 12.32
C PHE A 56 0.94 -5.04 12.56
N ARG A 57 1.24 -3.97 11.82
CA ARG A 57 0.36 -2.81 11.72
C ARG A 57 -0.67 -3.15 10.64
N LEU A 58 -1.94 -3.26 11.01
CA LEU A 58 -3.04 -3.07 10.04
C LEU A 58 -2.78 -1.74 9.29
N ARG A 59 -3.15 -1.65 8.00
CA ARG A 59 -3.13 -0.37 7.28
C ARG A 59 -3.94 0.63 8.11
N ALA A 60 -3.34 1.78 8.41
CA ALA A 60 -3.96 2.80 9.23
C ALA A 60 -5.33 3.18 8.66
N THR A 61 -6.31 3.34 9.54
CA THR A 61 -7.58 4.00 9.18
C THR A 61 -7.31 5.43 8.73
N THR A 62 -8.29 6.06 8.07
CA THR A 62 -8.16 7.46 7.62
C THR A 62 -7.90 8.39 8.81
N ASP A 63 -8.58 8.17 9.94
CA ASP A 63 -8.39 8.96 11.16
C ASP A 63 -7.02 8.75 11.78
N GLU A 64 -6.52 7.50 11.83
CA GLU A 64 -5.17 7.20 12.33
C GLU A 64 -4.09 7.81 11.43
N ALA A 65 -4.29 7.77 10.10
CA ALA A 65 -3.37 8.38 9.14
C ALA A 65 -3.32 9.91 9.31
N GLN A 66 -4.49 10.55 9.45
CA GLN A 66 -4.58 11.98 9.73
C GLN A 66 -3.95 12.33 11.07
N GLU A 67 -4.22 11.58 12.13
CA GLU A 67 -3.68 11.87 13.46
C GLU A 67 -2.16 11.72 13.49
N LEU A 68 -1.60 10.73 12.79
CA LEU A 68 -0.13 10.59 12.71
C LEU A 68 0.51 11.79 12.00
N LEU A 69 -0.06 12.24 10.89
CA LEU A 69 0.46 13.41 10.16
C LEU A 69 0.26 14.71 10.96
N LYS A 70 -0.88 14.89 11.63
CA LYS A 70 -1.12 16.02 12.55
C LYS A 70 -0.14 16.01 13.73
N ARG A 71 0.17 14.83 14.27
CA ARG A 71 1.15 14.67 15.35
C ARG A 71 2.54 15.07 14.88
N PHE A 72 2.96 14.59 13.70
CA PHE A 72 4.23 14.98 13.09
C PHE A 72 4.33 16.50 12.96
N ASP A 73 3.34 17.16 12.36
CA ASP A 73 3.36 18.62 12.15
C ASP A 73 3.42 19.37 13.48
N ARG A 74 2.59 18.99 14.45
CA ARG A 74 2.56 19.61 15.77
C ARG A 74 3.92 19.50 16.47
N GLU A 75 4.55 18.33 16.44
CA GLU A 75 5.87 18.12 17.04
C GLU A 75 6.98 18.88 16.29
N GLN A 76 6.89 18.97 14.96
CA GLN A 76 7.82 19.78 14.16
C GLN A 76 7.68 21.28 14.45
N ILE A 77 6.46 21.78 14.57
CA ILE A 77 6.20 23.17 14.94
C ILE A 77 6.77 23.46 16.33
N LEU A 78 6.55 22.56 17.29
CA LEU A 78 7.07 22.71 18.64
C LEU A 78 8.60 22.66 18.69
N SER A 79 9.25 21.79 17.92
CA SER A 79 10.71 21.70 17.86
C SER A 79 11.35 22.94 17.22
N SER A 80 10.67 23.55 16.25
CA SER A 80 11.13 24.76 15.57
C SER A 80 10.66 26.07 16.22
N ALA A 81 9.78 26.02 17.24
CA ALA A 81 9.18 27.21 17.85
C ALA A 81 10.19 28.16 18.53
N LYS A 82 11.34 27.63 18.96
CA LYS A 82 12.42 28.43 19.59
C LYS A 82 13.39 29.04 18.58
N ALA A 83 13.26 28.71 17.30
CA ALA A 83 14.14 29.18 16.24
C ALA A 83 13.47 30.30 15.44
N GLU A 84 14.25 31.29 15.03
CA GLU A 84 13.76 32.45 14.27
C GLU A 84 14.30 32.46 12.83
N GLY A 85 13.53 33.02 11.92
CA GLY A 85 13.92 33.21 10.51
C GLY A 85 14.43 31.92 9.85
N LEU A 86 15.62 32.01 9.24
CA LEU A 86 16.27 30.90 8.54
C LEU A 86 16.55 29.69 9.45
N ALA A 87 16.78 29.92 10.75
CA ALA A 87 17.03 28.85 11.71
C ALA A 87 15.80 27.96 11.92
N LYS A 88 14.59 28.49 11.69
CA LYS A 88 13.34 27.72 11.81
C LYS A 88 13.27 26.58 10.80
N GLY A 89 13.60 26.85 9.53
CA GLY A 89 13.65 25.80 8.51
C GLY A 89 14.76 24.79 8.78
N LYS A 90 15.93 25.21 9.28
CA LYS A 90 16.99 24.28 9.69
C LYS A 90 16.54 23.35 10.81
N ALA A 91 15.91 23.88 11.86
CA ALA A 91 15.36 23.08 12.96
C ALA A 91 14.26 22.12 12.49
N SER A 92 13.38 22.57 11.60
CA SER A 92 12.36 21.73 10.97
C SER A 92 12.96 20.59 10.15
N ASN A 93 14.00 20.86 9.35
CA ASN A 93 14.70 19.83 8.57
C ASN A 93 15.39 18.81 9.49
N GLU A 94 16.03 19.26 10.56
CA GLU A 94 16.69 18.39 11.54
C GLU A 94 15.66 17.52 12.27
N PHE A 95 14.51 18.09 12.65
CA PHE A 95 13.41 17.31 13.20
C PHE A 95 12.93 16.23 12.23
N SER A 96 12.68 16.59 10.97
CA SER A 96 12.24 15.64 9.93
C SER A 96 13.25 14.52 9.71
N ALA A 97 14.54 14.85 9.65
CA ALA A 97 15.61 13.87 9.49
C ALA A 97 15.71 12.88 10.66
N ASN A 98 15.34 13.32 11.88
CA ASN A 98 15.40 12.53 13.09
C ASN A 98 14.08 11.81 13.43
N TRP A 99 13.04 11.97 12.61
CA TRP A 99 11.78 11.25 12.81
C TRP A 99 11.98 9.75 12.59
N THR A 100 11.45 8.95 13.51
CA THR A 100 11.72 7.50 13.56
C THR A 100 10.68 6.63 12.86
N ASP A 101 9.47 7.17 12.62
CA ASP A 101 8.34 6.42 12.04
C ASP A 101 8.04 6.86 10.61
N ASN A 102 9.07 6.87 9.76
CA ASN A 102 8.96 7.24 8.34
C ASN A 102 8.06 6.30 7.54
N THR A 103 8.13 4.99 7.83
CA THR A 103 7.20 4.01 7.26
C THR A 103 5.74 4.33 7.65
N GLY A 104 5.48 4.76 8.89
CA GLY A 104 4.16 5.21 9.31
C GLY A 104 3.68 6.45 8.57
N LEU A 105 4.56 7.44 8.37
CA LEU A 105 4.25 8.63 7.57
C LEU A 105 3.89 8.26 6.13
N TRP A 106 4.68 7.39 5.50
CA TRP A 106 4.39 6.92 4.14
C TRP A 106 3.04 6.21 4.04
N ASN A 107 2.78 5.24 4.92
CA ASN A 107 1.52 4.51 4.94
C ASN A 107 0.32 5.46 5.13
N SER A 108 0.51 6.56 5.86
CA SER A 108 -0.51 7.58 6.05
C SER A 108 -0.75 8.40 4.77
N ILE A 109 0.31 8.76 4.04
CA ILE A 109 0.21 9.41 2.72
C ILE A 109 -0.52 8.50 1.73
N GLU A 110 -0.15 7.22 1.65
CA GLU A 110 -0.82 6.25 0.77
C GLU A 110 -2.30 6.11 1.12
N ARG A 111 -2.61 5.99 2.41
CA ARG A 111 -3.99 5.87 2.89
C ARG A 111 -4.84 7.07 2.47
N LEU A 112 -4.37 8.28 2.75
CA LEU A 112 -5.11 9.50 2.40
C LEU A 112 -5.15 9.74 0.88
N THR A 113 -4.13 9.32 0.15
CA THR A 113 -4.13 9.34 -1.32
C THR A 113 -5.24 8.46 -1.90
N GLY A 114 -5.49 7.30 -1.32
CA GLY A 114 -6.55 6.40 -1.76
C GLY A 114 -7.98 6.93 -1.56
N GLU A 115 -8.17 7.95 -0.71
CA GLU A 115 -9.49 8.56 -0.43
C GLU A 115 -9.64 9.98 -1.00
N ALA A 116 -8.53 10.62 -1.36
CA ALA A 116 -8.55 11.98 -1.85
C ALA A 116 -9.13 12.10 -3.27
N THR A 117 -9.91 13.15 -3.52
CA THR A 117 -10.39 13.51 -4.85
C THR A 117 -9.30 14.20 -5.68
N SER A 118 -8.39 14.90 -5.02
CA SER A 118 -7.21 15.53 -5.61
C SER A 118 -6.11 15.68 -4.56
N LEU A 119 -4.87 15.80 -5.04
CA LEU A 119 -3.67 15.92 -4.21
C LEU A 119 -2.80 17.05 -4.76
N VAL A 120 -2.18 17.80 -3.86
CA VAL A 120 -1.10 18.71 -4.20
C VAL A 120 0.13 18.35 -3.38
N PHE A 121 1.27 18.20 -4.05
CA PHE A 121 2.57 18.11 -3.40
C PHE A 121 3.34 19.41 -3.60
N GLY A 122 3.97 19.91 -2.53
CA GLY A 122 5.01 20.92 -2.60
C GLY A 122 6.33 20.32 -2.15
N ILE A 123 7.32 20.22 -3.03
CA ILE A 123 8.61 19.58 -2.74
C ILE A 123 9.67 20.67 -2.66
N CYS A 124 10.28 20.85 -1.49
CA CYS A 124 11.44 21.70 -1.29
C CYS A 124 12.70 20.83 -1.29
N ALA A 125 13.57 21.00 -2.28
CA ALA A 125 14.79 20.19 -2.43
C ALA A 125 16.05 21.06 -2.54
N GLY A 126 17.21 20.47 -2.24
CA GLY A 126 18.50 21.13 -2.32
C GLY A 126 18.99 21.33 -3.75
N SER A 127 18.51 20.52 -4.70
CA SER A 127 18.77 20.68 -6.13
C SER A 127 17.57 20.25 -6.98
N ALA A 128 17.59 20.62 -8.26
CA ALA A 128 16.58 20.18 -9.23
C ALA A 128 16.57 18.64 -9.39
N GLU A 129 17.73 17.99 -9.39
CA GLU A 129 17.85 16.54 -9.50
C GLU A 129 17.18 15.82 -8.33
N GLU A 130 17.45 16.26 -7.10
CA GLU A 130 16.84 15.70 -5.88
C GLU A 130 15.32 15.88 -5.90
N GLY A 131 14.85 17.09 -6.24
CA GLY A 131 13.41 17.38 -6.31
C GLY A 131 12.70 16.53 -7.38
N LEU A 132 13.34 16.33 -8.54
CA LEU A 132 12.77 15.51 -9.62
C LEU A 132 12.82 14.01 -9.33
N GLU A 133 13.85 13.53 -8.63
CA GLU A 133 13.88 12.16 -8.11
C GLU A 133 12.70 11.93 -7.16
N GLU A 134 12.49 12.86 -6.23
CA GLU A 134 11.39 12.79 -5.28
C GLU A 134 10.04 12.81 -5.98
N LEU A 135 9.82 13.76 -6.91
CA LEU A 135 8.58 13.84 -7.69
C LEU A 135 8.30 12.52 -8.42
N LYS A 136 9.29 11.95 -9.11
CA LYS A 136 9.15 10.68 -9.84
C LYS A 136 8.82 9.54 -8.89
N GLY A 137 9.46 9.49 -7.73
CA GLY A 137 9.23 8.49 -6.70
C GLY A 137 7.82 8.54 -6.11
N LEU A 138 7.36 9.74 -5.74
CA LEU A 138 5.99 9.96 -5.23
C LEU A 138 4.95 9.58 -6.29
N VAL A 139 5.07 10.15 -7.50
CA VAL A 139 4.10 9.93 -8.58
C VAL A 139 4.07 8.48 -9.04
N GLY A 140 5.24 7.83 -9.10
CA GLY A 140 5.37 6.42 -9.45
C GLY A 140 4.77 5.49 -8.42
N THR A 141 5.12 5.67 -7.14
CA THR A 141 4.69 4.76 -6.07
C THR A 141 3.21 4.92 -5.75
N LEU A 142 2.69 6.16 -5.72
CA LEU A 142 1.26 6.41 -5.49
C LEU A 142 0.37 6.12 -6.71
N ALA A 143 0.97 5.77 -7.85
CA ALA A 143 0.27 5.55 -9.12
C ALA A 143 -0.67 6.71 -9.52
N VAL A 144 -0.30 7.95 -9.17
CA VAL A 144 -1.07 9.15 -9.51
C VAL A 144 -0.75 9.61 -10.94
N LYS A 145 -1.62 10.47 -11.49
CA LYS A 145 -1.54 10.91 -12.88
C LYS A 145 -0.21 11.65 -13.16
N ARG A 146 0.42 11.33 -14.29
CA ARG A 146 1.58 12.05 -14.82
C ARG A 146 1.12 13.10 -15.83
N GLY A 147 1.80 14.23 -15.84
CA GLY A 147 1.56 15.36 -16.73
C GLY A 147 2.85 16.04 -17.11
N ARG A 148 2.74 17.30 -17.54
CA ARG A 148 3.89 18.10 -17.99
C ARG A 148 4.67 18.62 -16.79
N LEU A 149 5.99 18.74 -16.98
CA LEU A 149 6.86 19.45 -16.06
C LEU A 149 7.15 20.83 -16.65
N HIS A 150 6.68 21.86 -15.97
CA HIS A 150 6.89 23.26 -16.32
C HIS A 150 8.09 23.84 -15.57
N GLY A 151 8.72 24.87 -16.12
CA GLY A 151 9.85 25.58 -15.49
C GLY A 151 11.24 25.00 -15.81
N MET A 152 11.31 23.98 -16.69
CA MET A 152 12.55 23.37 -17.16
C MET A 152 13.11 24.00 -18.44
N ASP A 153 12.36 24.88 -19.07
CA ASP A 153 12.75 25.60 -20.28
C ASP A 153 12.36 27.08 -20.17
N THR A 154 13.09 27.92 -20.89
CA THR A 154 12.72 29.31 -21.18
C THR A 154 12.62 29.44 -22.69
N ASP A 155 11.44 29.77 -23.19
CA ASP A 155 11.16 29.89 -24.63
C ASP A 155 11.57 28.65 -25.45
N GLY A 156 11.36 27.45 -24.89
CA GLY A 156 11.71 26.18 -25.52
C GLY A 156 13.21 25.83 -25.45
N VAL A 157 14.04 26.67 -24.84
CA VAL A 157 15.45 26.37 -24.57
C VAL A 157 15.56 25.72 -23.19
N PRO A 158 16.03 24.46 -23.09
CA PRO A 158 16.23 23.80 -21.80
C PRO A 158 17.18 24.58 -20.90
N ARG A 159 16.83 24.70 -19.62
CA ARG A 159 17.68 25.30 -18.59
C ARG A 159 18.60 24.25 -17.99
N ASP A 160 19.83 24.63 -17.64
CA ASP A 160 20.74 23.74 -16.90
C ASP A 160 20.26 23.58 -15.46
N MET A 161 20.04 22.33 -15.04
CA MET A 161 19.60 21.96 -13.68
C MET A 161 20.56 22.46 -12.59
N ARG A 162 21.85 22.61 -12.93
CA ARG A 162 22.89 23.06 -12.01
C ARG A 162 22.75 24.53 -11.61
N GLU A 163 22.05 25.32 -12.41
CA GLU A 163 21.87 26.76 -12.17
C GLU A 163 20.73 27.08 -11.20
N PHE A 164 19.85 26.10 -10.91
CA PHE A 164 18.67 26.36 -10.09
C PHE A 164 18.96 26.52 -8.60
N GLY A 165 20.07 25.94 -8.10
CA GLY A 165 20.28 25.80 -6.66
C GLY A 165 19.12 25.03 -6.01
N PRO A 166 18.68 25.42 -4.80
CA PRO A 166 17.51 24.82 -4.19
C PRO A 166 16.23 25.14 -4.98
N VAL A 167 15.33 24.16 -5.05
CA VAL A 167 14.10 24.25 -5.86
C VAL A 167 12.85 24.01 -5.03
N PHE A 168 11.75 24.53 -5.57
CA PHE A 168 10.40 24.18 -5.16
C PHE A 168 9.66 23.57 -6.35
N ILE A 169 9.07 22.40 -6.15
CA ILE A 169 8.24 21.74 -7.15
C ILE A 169 6.82 21.63 -6.63
N ARG A 170 5.87 22.24 -7.34
CA ARG A 170 4.44 22.11 -7.06
C ARG A 170 3.82 21.13 -8.04
N TYR A 171 3.32 19.99 -7.56
CA TYR A 171 2.58 19.00 -8.35
C TYR A 171 1.09 19.01 -8.00
N VAL A 172 0.23 18.84 -9.00
CA VAL A 172 -1.23 18.77 -8.84
C VAL A 172 -1.77 17.51 -9.52
N SER A 173 -2.36 16.59 -8.76
CA SER A 173 -2.79 15.28 -9.29
C SER A 173 -3.97 15.35 -10.26
N ALA A 174 -4.81 16.40 -10.17
CA ALA A 174 -5.95 16.59 -11.06
C ALA A 174 -5.53 16.71 -12.53
N SER A 175 -4.48 17.50 -12.82
CA SER A 175 -3.92 17.60 -14.17
C SER A 175 -2.77 16.60 -14.39
N GLY A 176 -2.04 16.26 -13.33
CA GLY A 176 -0.79 15.51 -13.35
C GLY A 176 0.43 16.40 -13.56
N ASP A 177 0.24 17.70 -13.73
CA ASP A 177 1.32 18.64 -14.05
C ASP A 177 2.11 19.01 -12.79
N ALA A 178 3.37 19.37 -13.00
CA ALA A 178 4.27 19.89 -12.00
C ALA A 178 4.91 21.19 -12.47
N TYR A 179 5.16 22.12 -11.55
CA TYR A 179 5.84 23.38 -11.81
C TYR A 179 7.10 23.48 -10.94
N LEU A 180 8.26 23.63 -11.57
CA LEU A 180 9.55 23.79 -10.92
C LEU A 180 9.95 25.26 -10.90
N SER A 181 10.39 25.75 -9.75
CA SER A 181 10.94 27.09 -9.58
C SER A 181 12.16 27.09 -8.65
N GLY A 182 12.98 28.14 -8.73
CA GLY A 182 13.99 28.39 -7.69
C GLY A 182 13.36 28.62 -6.33
N TYR A 183 14.09 28.31 -5.26
CA TYR A 183 13.58 28.36 -3.89
C TYR A 183 14.62 28.88 -2.90
N ASP A 184 14.38 30.09 -2.40
CA ASP A 184 15.27 30.76 -1.44
C ASP A 184 14.98 30.39 0.03
N GLY A 185 13.96 29.55 0.27
CA GLY A 185 13.60 29.12 1.62
C GLY A 185 14.52 28.04 2.20
N THR A 186 14.46 27.86 3.52
CA THR A 186 15.35 26.94 4.23
C THR A 186 14.78 25.55 4.48
N TYR A 187 13.48 25.34 4.24
CA TYR A 187 12.85 24.03 4.41
C TYR A 187 13.30 23.03 3.34
N ARG A 188 13.42 21.75 3.69
CA ARG A 188 13.72 20.64 2.78
C ARG A 188 12.80 19.47 3.11
N GLY A 189 12.00 19.03 2.14
CA GLY A 189 10.96 18.03 2.35
C GLY A 189 9.69 18.28 1.54
N ILE A 190 8.60 17.66 1.98
CA ILE A 190 7.35 17.54 1.22
C ILE A 190 6.21 18.16 2.03
N TYR A 191 5.46 19.05 1.40
CA TYR A 191 4.12 19.42 1.80
C TYR A 191 3.12 18.51 1.08
N PHE A 192 2.33 17.78 1.85
CA PHE A 192 1.27 16.91 1.35
C PHE A 192 -0.10 17.54 1.62
N THR A 193 -0.82 17.89 0.56
CA THR A 193 -2.11 18.59 0.66
C THR A 193 -3.20 17.75 -0.01
N PRO A 194 -3.82 16.78 0.70
CA PRO A 194 -4.93 16.01 0.17
C PRO A 194 -6.24 16.79 0.23
N THR A 195 -7.05 16.68 -0.81
CA THR A 195 -8.45 17.11 -0.82
C THR A 195 -9.32 15.89 -0.55
N LEU A 196 -9.88 15.80 0.66
CA LEU A 196 -10.77 14.71 1.07
C LEU A 196 -12.24 15.05 0.77
N PRO A 197 -13.15 14.06 0.75
CA PRO A 197 -14.57 14.27 0.43
C PRO A 197 -15.33 15.21 1.38
N ASP A 198 -14.80 15.45 2.58
CA ASP A 198 -15.38 16.38 3.55
C ASP A 198 -15.14 17.87 3.21
N GLY A 199 -14.27 18.16 2.23
CA GLY A 199 -13.97 19.51 1.79
C GLY A 199 -13.10 20.33 2.74
N GLU A 200 -12.63 19.79 3.87
CA GLU A 200 -11.73 20.55 4.74
C GLU A 200 -10.32 20.62 4.14
N PHE A 201 -9.75 21.83 4.15
CA PHE A 201 -8.38 22.04 3.73
C PHE A 201 -7.40 21.43 4.73
N ARG A 202 -6.49 20.58 4.22
CA ARG A 202 -5.43 19.94 5.00
C ARG A 202 -4.12 20.07 4.25
N GLN A 203 -3.09 20.47 4.98
CA GLN A 203 -1.72 20.44 4.50
C GLN A 203 -0.85 19.92 5.64
N TYR A 204 -0.05 18.90 5.31
CA TYR A 204 0.90 18.27 6.22
C TYR A 204 2.32 18.53 5.74
N GLY A 205 3.23 18.86 6.64
CA GLY A 205 4.61 19.12 6.29
C GLY A 205 5.36 19.98 7.29
N VAL A 206 6.69 20.06 7.19
CA VAL A 206 7.53 19.58 6.08
C VAL A 206 7.98 18.13 6.30
N LEU A 207 7.39 17.19 5.56
CA LEU A 207 7.69 15.76 5.67
C LEU A 207 9.07 15.43 5.07
N PRO A 208 9.77 14.38 5.54
CA PRO A 208 11.07 14.00 4.98
C PRO A 208 11.02 13.73 3.46
N LEU A 209 12.10 14.04 2.74
CA LEU A 209 12.30 13.52 1.37
C LEU A 209 12.57 12.02 1.43
N GLY A 210 12.22 11.28 0.37
CA GLY A 210 12.54 9.87 0.23
C GLY A 210 11.67 8.92 1.05
N LEU A 211 10.53 9.37 1.60
CA LEU A 211 9.62 8.50 2.37
C LEU A 211 9.19 7.25 1.57
N TRP A 212 8.98 7.41 0.27
CA TRP A 212 8.63 6.32 -0.65
C TRP A 212 9.75 5.27 -0.82
N LYS A 213 11.01 5.64 -0.58
CA LYS A 213 12.14 4.70 -0.66
C LYS A 213 12.08 3.67 0.46
N GLU A 214 11.60 4.03 1.65
CA GLU A 214 11.44 3.07 2.74
C GLU A 214 10.33 2.05 2.47
N ALA A 215 9.24 2.48 1.84
CA ALA A 215 8.20 1.58 1.35
C ALA A 215 8.76 0.59 0.33
N ASN A 216 9.54 1.10 -0.63
CA ASN A 216 10.19 0.26 -1.63
C ASN A 216 11.24 -0.67 -1.03
N ARG A 217 12.02 -0.27 0.00
CA ARG A 217 12.93 -1.17 0.73
C ARG A 217 12.19 -2.32 1.39
N THR A 218 11.03 -2.03 1.98
CA THR A 218 10.16 -3.05 2.59
C THR A 218 9.61 -4.01 1.52
N THR A 219 9.45 -3.54 0.28
CA THR A 219 8.92 -4.33 -0.84
C THR A 219 10.01 -5.09 -1.61
N SER A 220 11.24 -4.55 -1.68
CA SER A 220 12.39 -5.14 -2.37
C SER A 220 13.15 -6.16 -1.51
N SER A 221 12.85 -6.28 -0.22
CA SER A 221 13.20 -7.45 0.58
C SER A 221 12.23 -8.62 0.42
N LEU A 222 11.12 -8.43 -0.30
CA LEU A 222 10.11 -9.47 -0.49
C LEU A 222 10.51 -10.36 -1.67
N SER A 223 10.28 -11.66 -1.53
CA SER A 223 10.46 -12.57 -2.65
C SER A 223 9.49 -12.18 -3.80
N PRO A 224 9.82 -12.46 -5.07
CA PRO A 224 8.91 -12.22 -6.20
C PRO A 224 7.51 -12.85 -6.00
N LEU A 225 7.46 -14.00 -5.33
CA LEU A 225 6.23 -14.67 -4.94
C LEU A 225 5.44 -13.83 -3.94
N GLU A 226 6.09 -13.36 -2.86
CA GLU A 226 5.43 -12.54 -1.85
C GLU A 226 4.82 -11.26 -2.45
N ALA A 227 5.56 -10.57 -3.31
CA ALA A 227 5.08 -9.38 -4.00
C ALA A 227 3.83 -9.70 -4.86
N SER A 228 3.87 -10.81 -5.61
CA SER A 228 2.76 -11.24 -6.47
C SER A 228 1.50 -11.58 -5.66
N VAL A 229 1.67 -12.28 -4.55
CA VAL A 229 0.58 -12.65 -3.63
C VAL A 229 -0.03 -11.41 -2.99
N ARG A 230 0.79 -10.44 -2.55
CA ARG A 230 0.29 -9.17 -1.98
C ARG A 230 -0.56 -8.39 -2.98
N ILE A 231 -0.09 -8.26 -4.23
CA ILE A 231 -0.86 -7.61 -5.30
C ILE A 231 -2.20 -8.32 -5.52
N HIS A 232 -2.22 -9.66 -5.52
CA HIS A 232 -3.45 -10.42 -5.70
C HIS A 232 -4.41 -10.28 -4.50
N LEU A 233 -3.87 -10.29 -3.27
CA LEU A 233 -4.66 -10.06 -2.06
C LEU A 233 -5.35 -8.70 -2.06
N ASP A 234 -4.66 -7.64 -2.50
CA ASP A 234 -5.26 -6.30 -2.62
C ASP A 234 -6.42 -6.27 -3.65
N LYS A 235 -6.41 -7.13 -4.67
CA LYS A 235 -7.53 -7.25 -5.63
C LYS A 235 -8.77 -7.88 -4.98
N ILE A 236 -8.60 -8.98 -4.26
CA ILE A 236 -9.71 -9.71 -3.64
C ILE A 236 -10.17 -9.10 -2.30
N ARG A 237 -9.43 -8.11 -1.78
CA ARG A 237 -9.73 -7.49 -0.48
C ARG A 237 -11.12 -6.87 -0.42
N LYS A 238 -11.59 -6.20 -1.48
CA LYS A 238 -12.94 -5.61 -1.50
C LYS A 238 -14.05 -6.66 -1.38
N GLU A 239 -13.86 -7.83 -1.98
CA GLU A 239 -14.80 -8.95 -1.87
C GLU A 239 -14.75 -9.56 -0.45
N ALA A 240 -13.56 -9.68 0.13
CA ALA A 240 -13.40 -10.15 1.50
C ALA A 240 -14.06 -9.20 2.52
N GLU A 241 -13.89 -7.89 2.35
CA GLU A 241 -14.50 -6.87 3.20
C GLU A 241 -16.03 -6.91 3.11
N ALA A 242 -16.61 -7.16 1.93
CA ALA A 242 -18.05 -7.36 1.75
C ALA A 242 -18.59 -8.59 2.49
N LEU A 243 -17.73 -9.56 2.81
CA LEU A 243 -18.04 -10.73 3.64
C LEU A 243 -17.71 -10.50 5.12
N GLY A 244 -17.27 -9.31 5.52
CA GLY A 244 -16.86 -9.00 6.90
C GLY A 244 -15.52 -9.63 7.29
N LEU A 245 -14.64 -9.87 6.31
CA LEU A 245 -13.33 -10.49 6.50
C LEU A 245 -12.20 -9.48 6.31
N SER A 246 -11.11 -9.67 7.05
CA SER A 246 -9.83 -8.99 6.87
C SER A 246 -8.75 -10.01 6.55
N LEU A 247 -7.97 -9.74 5.48
CA LEU A 247 -6.95 -10.65 4.96
C LEU A 247 -5.55 -10.04 5.10
N GLU A 248 -4.61 -10.85 5.59
CA GLU A 248 -3.22 -10.46 5.83
C GLU A 248 -2.27 -11.60 5.40
N LEU A 249 -1.33 -11.30 4.49
CA LEU A 249 -0.25 -12.23 4.16
C LEU A 249 0.71 -12.33 5.34
N THR A 250 0.87 -13.53 5.90
CA THR A 250 1.75 -13.80 7.03
C THR A 250 3.14 -14.21 6.56
N SER A 251 3.22 -15.11 5.58
CA SER A 251 4.48 -15.57 5.01
C SER A 251 4.29 -16.04 3.56
N ALA A 252 5.34 -15.90 2.76
CA ALA A 252 5.46 -16.54 1.45
C ALA A 252 6.84 -17.19 1.37
N MET A 253 6.85 -18.51 1.27
CA MET A 253 8.02 -19.37 1.34
C MET A 253 8.60 -19.61 -0.05
N GLU A 254 9.90 -19.92 -0.14
CA GLU A 254 10.59 -20.16 -1.41
C GLU A 254 10.08 -21.40 -2.16
N ASP A 255 9.48 -22.36 -1.44
CA ASP A 255 8.89 -23.59 -2.00
C ASP A 255 7.50 -23.36 -2.63
N GLY A 256 7.00 -22.12 -2.66
CA GLY A 256 5.67 -21.80 -3.16
C GLY A 256 4.56 -21.86 -2.10
N GLY A 257 4.91 -22.07 -0.83
CA GLY A 257 3.98 -22.03 0.29
C GLY A 257 3.53 -20.62 0.66
N VAL A 258 2.23 -20.41 0.83
CA VAL A 258 1.66 -19.12 1.21
C VAL A 258 0.82 -19.26 2.48
N GLU A 259 1.09 -18.46 3.50
CA GLU A 259 0.27 -18.39 4.71
C GLU A 259 -0.51 -17.09 4.79
N ILE A 260 -1.83 -17.18 4.89
CA ILE A 260 -2.72 -16.02 4.98
C ILE A 260 -3.49 -16.09 6.29
N ARG A 261 -3.43 -15.01 7.07
CA ARG A 261 -4.32 -14.81 8.20
C ARG A 261 -5.63 -14.21 7.71
N CYS A 262 -6.73 -14.85 8.05
CA CYS A 262 -8.09 -14.41 7.81
C CYS A 262 -8.76 -14.14 9.16
N SER A 263 -9.21 -12.91 9.39
CA SER A 263 -9.91 -12.49 10.61
C SER A 263 -11.29 -11.93 10.27
N GLY A 264 -12.22 -11.98 11.23
CA GLY A 264 -13.63 -11.63 11.02
C GLY A 264 -14.54 -12.33 12.04
N ASP A 265 -15.85 -12.39 11.74
CA ASP A 265 -16.78 -13.13 12.57
C ASP A 265 -16.40 -14.63 12.65
N LYS A 266 -16.46 -15.22 13.85
CA LYS A 266 -16.00 -16.60 14.10
C LYS A 266 -16.72 -17.63 13.24
N SER A 267 -18.00 -17.45 12.98
CA SER A 267 -18.77 -18.40 12.17
C SER A 267 -18.39 -18.30 10.68
N THR A 268 -18.10 -17.08 10.22
CA THR A 268 -17.72 -16.78 8.84
C THR A 268 -16.30 -17.25 8.55
N VAL A 269 -15.33 -16.90 9.40
CA VAL A 269 -13.91 -17.25 9.20
C VAL A 269 -13.68 -18.77 9.25
N ARG A 270 -14.43 -19.50 10.09
CA ARG A 270 -14.37 -20.97 10.17
C ARG A 270 -15.16 -21.68 9.06
N SER A 271 -15.88 -20.93 8.22
CA SER A 271 -16.63 -21.50 7.13
C SER A 271 -15.69 -22.17 6.12
N LEU A 272 -15.95 -23.44 5.83
CA LEU A 272 -15.22 -24.18 4.80
C LEU A 272 -15.34 -23.50 3.43
N ALA A 273 -16.47 -22.81 3.16
CA ALA A 273 -16.69 -22.09 1.91
C ALA A 273 -15.72 -20.90 1.77
N VAL A 274 -15.55 -20.11 2.83
CA VAL A 274 -14.63 -18.97 2.86
C VAL A 274 -13.19 -19.44 2.66
N ARG A 275 -12.80 -20.50 3.38
CA ARG A 275 -11.46 -21.08 3.24
C ARG A 275 -11.17 -21.57 1.82
N ARG A 276 -12.10 -22.31 1.22
CA ARG A 276 -11.98 -22.79 -0.17
C ARG A 276 -11.95 -21.64 -1.18
N TRP A 277 -12.74 -20.59 -0.96
CA TRP A 277 -12.71 -19.40 -1.81
C TRP A 277 -11.34 -18.70 -1.73
N LEU A 278 -10.77 -18.52 -0.54
CA LEU A 278 -9.43 -17.94 -0.37
C LEU A 278 -8.34 -18.79 -1.05
N GLU A 279 -8.32 -20.10 -0.77
CA GLU A 279 -7.38 -21.03 -1.38
C GLU A 279 -7.48 -20.99 -2.91
N ALA A 280 -8.69 -21.03 -3.47
CA ALA A 280 -8.91 -21.01 -4.91
C ALA A 280 -8.45 -19.71 -5.59
N ASN A 281 -8.62 -18.55 -4.95
CA ASN A 281 -8.13 -17.28 -5.51
C ASN A 281 -6.61 -17.22 -5.48
N ILE A 282 -6.00 -17.55 -4.35
CA ILE A 282 -4.55 -17.40 -4.16
C ILE A 282 -3.76 -18.42 -4.98
N MET A 283 -4.30 -19.62 -5.21
CA MET A 283 -3.73 -20.62 -6.11
C MET A 283 -3.67 -20.16 -7.58
N GLN A 284 -4.34 -19.06 -7.97
CA GLN A 284 -4.21 -18.47 -9.31
C GLN A 284 -2.91 -17.66 -9.48
N VAL A 285 -2.22 -17.34 -8.39
CA VAL A 285 -0.95 -16.60 -8.44
C VAL A 285 0.16 -17.55 -8.87
N SER A 286 0.89 -17.16 -9.92
CA SER A 286 2.02 -17.95 -10.42
C SER A 286 3.07 -18.16 -9.33
N GLY A 287 3.51 -19.41 -9.16
CA GLY A 287 4.49 -19.81 -8.16
C GLY A 287 3.89 -20.28 -6.82
N VAL A 288 2.58 -20.13 -6.60
CA VAL A 288 1.91 -20.69 -5.42
C VAL A 288 1.67 -22.20 -5.63
N GLN A 289 2.16 -23.02 -4.70
CA GLN A 289 1.96 -24.47 -4.70
C GLN A 289 0.92 -24.92 -3.67
N TYR A 290 0.88 -24.25 -2.52
CA TYR A 290 -0.09 -24.52 -1.47
C TYR A 290 -0.40 -23.26 -0.67
N VAL A 291 -1.59 -23.23 -0.10
CA VAL A 291 -2.09 -22.10 0.70
C VAL A 291 -2.54 -22.64 2.06
N SER A 292 -2.03 -22.02 3.13
CA SER A 292 -2.44 -22.26 4.50
C SER A 292 -3.21 -21.05 5.02
N VAL A 293 -4.50 -21.23 5.32
CA VAL A 293 -5.34 -20.19 5.89
C VAL A 293 -5.38 -20.33 7.40
N ILE A 294 -4.86 -19.32 8.10
CA ILE A 294 -4.86 -19.20 9.55
C ILE A 294 -6.08 -18.36 9.96
N THR A 295 -6.92 -18.91 10.84
CA THR A 295 -8.18 -18.30 11.32
C THR A 295 -8.12 -17.93 12.79
#